data_AF-A0A699ZCM4-F1
#
_entry.id   AF-A0A699ZCM4-F1
#
_cell.length_a   1.000
_cell.length_b   1.000
_cell.length_c   1.000
_cell.angle_alpha   90.00
_cell.angle_beta   90.00
_cell.angle_gamma   90.00
#
_symmetry.space_group_name_H-M   'P 1'
#
loop_
_entity.id
_entity.type
_entity.pdbx_description
1 polymer ?
#
loop_
_entity_poly.entity_id
_entity_poly.type
_entity_poly.pdbx_seq_one_letter_code
_entity_poly.pdbx_strand_id
1 'polypeptide(L)'
;MAPGLAECPNAVIVPHIASASFWTRSGMATLAAANVAATLSGHPVWSKPDNIAPFIERPLTSLPAAAPSIVNAKQLGLTIADDE
;
A
#
# COMPACT_ATOMS: atom_id res chain seq x y z
N MET A 1 19.44 8.84 13.09
CA MET A 1 20.24 7.68 12.66
C MET A 1 20.72 6.93 13.88
N ALA A 2 20.89 5.61 13.80
CA ALA A 2 21.51 4.86 14.89
C ALA A 2 22.99 5.29 15.06
N PRO A 3 23.50 5.45 16.29
CA PRO A 3 24.92 5.71 16.54
C PRO A 3 25.83 4.64 15.93
N GLY A 4 27.02 5.01 15.44
CA GLY A 4 27.99 4.07 14.85
C GLY A 4 27.74 3.72 13.37
N LEU A 5 26.57 4.08 12.82
CA LEU A 5 26.21 3.74 11.44
C LEU A 5 26.97 4.58 10.40
N ALA A 6 27.32 5.82 10.74
CA ALA A 6 28.05 6.72 9.83
C ALA A 6 29.51 6.29 9.65
N GLU A 7 30.04 5.55 10.61
CA GLU A 7 31.41 5.07 10.67
C GLU A 7 31.61 3.72 9.96
N CYS A 8 30.52 3.05 9.56
CA CYS A 8 30.58 1.78 8.82
C CYS A 8 30.98 2.01 7.35
N PRO A 9 32.20 1.63 6.91
CA PRO A 9 32.67 1.91 5.55
C PRO A 9 31.93 1.11 4.47
N ASN A 10 31.23 0.05 4.86
CA ASN A 10 30.40 -0.80 3.99
C ASN A 10 28.93 -0.38 3.95
N ALA A 11 28.56 0.76 4.57
CA ALA A 11 27.21 1.28 4.57
C ALA A 11 27.04 2.42 3.57
N VAL A 12 25.99 2.36 2.73
CA VAL A 12 25.54 3.50 1.93
C VAL A 12 24.33 4.12 2.63
N ILE A 13 24.49 5.36 3.11
CA ILE A 13 23.45 6.08 3.83
C ILE A 13 22.80 7.09 2.90
N VAL A 14 21.49 7.07 2.81
CA VAL A 14 20.69 7.96 1.97
C VAL A 14 19.64 8.71 2.81
N PRO A 15 19.23 9.94 2.43
CA PRO A 15 18.31 10.75 3.23
C PRO A 15 16.85 10.32 3.09
N HIS A 16 16.53 9.08 3.48
CA HIS A 16 15.18 8.50 3.45
C HIS A 16 14.47 8.64 2.08
N ILE A 17 15.19 8.36 0.99
CA ILE A 17 14.71 8.54 -0.39
C ILE A 17 14.19 7.26 -1.05
N ALA A 18 14.07 6.15 -0.31
CA ALA A 18 13.67 4.85 -0.90
C ALA A 18 12.29 4.92 -1.60
N SER A 19 11.34 5.68 -1.05
CA SER A 19 10.03 5.92 -1.65
C SER A 19 9.96 7.19 -2.49
N ALA A 20 11.06 7.92 -2.68
CA ALA A 20 11.08 9.23 -3.33
C ALA A 20 11.11 9.17 -4.86
N SER A 21 10.40 8.22 -5.46
CA SER A 21 10.19 8.13 -6.90
C SER A 21 8.74 8.52 -7.25
N PHE A 22 8.52 9.03 -8.46
CA PHE A 22 7.16 9.29 -8.95
C PHE A 22 6.31 8.03 -8.93
N TRP A 23 6.86 6.91 -9.41
CA TRP A 23 6.15 5.65 -9.44
C TRP A 23 5.70 5.21 -8.03
N THR A 24 6.60 5.20 -7.05
CA THR A 24 6.27 4.79 -5.67
C THR A 24 5.27 5.74 -5.01
N ARG A 25 5.46 7.07 -5.12
CA ARG A 25 4.56 8.04 -4.48
C ARG A 25 3.18 8.05 -5.11
N SER A 26 3.09 7.96 -6.44
CA SER A 26 1.79 7.86 -7.13
C SER A 26 1.08 6.55 -6.78
N GLY A 27 1.80 5.42 -6.71
CA GLY A 27 1.25 4.14 -6.25
C GLY A 27 0.68 4.23 -4.84
N MET A 28 1.43 4.79 -3.89
CA MET A 28 0.96 5.01 -2.52
C MET A 28 -0.28 5.92 -2.45
N ALA A 29 -0.30 6.99 -3.26
CA ALA A 29 -1.45 7.89 -3.35
C ALA A 29 -2.70 7.17 -3.87
N THR A 30 -2.55 6.35 -4.93
CA THR A 30 -3.65 5.53 -5.47
C THR A 30 -4.17 4.54 -4.43
N LEU A 31 -3.30 3.83 -3.72
CA LEU A 31 -3.72 2.88 -2.66
C LEU A 31 -4.50 3.57 -1.54
N ALA A 32 -4.02 4.74 -1.08
CA ALA A 32 -4.69 5.52 -0.05
C ALA A 32 -6.08 6.00 -0.51
N ALA A 33 -6.18 6.52 -1.73
CA ALA A 33 -7.45 6.95 -2.31
C ALA A 33 -8.42 5.76 -2.51
N ALA A 34 -7.93 4.63 -3.00
CA ALA A 34 -8.72 3.42 -3.21
C ALA A 34 -9.23 2.83 -1.89
N ASN A 35 -8.43 2.84 -0.81
CA ASN A 35 -8.88 2.45 0.52
C ASN A 35 -10.07 3.30 1.00
N VAL A 36 -9.97 4.62 0.86
CA VAL A 36 -11.07 5.53 1.25
C VAL A 36 -12.30 5.27 0.39
N ALA A 37 -12.15 5.22 -0.93
CA ALA A 37 -13.27 4.99 -1.85
C ALA A 37 -13.96 3.66 -1.60
N ALA A 38 -13.20 2.57 -1.46
CA ALA A 38 -13.73 1.24 -1.19
C ALA A 38 -14.46 1.17 0.15
N THR A 39 -13.91 1.80 1.20
CA THR A 39 -14.54 1.83 2.53
C THR A 39 -15.88 2.58 2.47
N LEU A 40 -15.93 3.73 1.81
CA LEU A 40 -17.16 4.51 1.66
C LEU A 40 -18.21 3.79 0.80
N SER A 41 -17.78 3.01 -0.19
CA SER A 41 -18.64 2.19 -1.04
C SER A 41 -19.07 0.87 -0.40
N GLY A 42 -18.59 0.52 0.80
CA GLY A 42 -18.90 -0.74 1.47
C GLY A 42 -18.27 -1.98 0.82
N HIS A 43 -17.19 -1.79 0.06
CA HIS A 43 -16.45 -2.90 -0.54
C HIS A 43 -15.62 -3.67 0.50
N PRO A 44 -15.39 -4.98 0.28
CA PRO A 44 -14.59 -5.78 1.19
C PRO A 44 -13.10 -5.38 1.15
N VAL A 45 -12.33 -5.86 2.13
CA VAL A 45 -10.88 -5.69 2.18
C VAL A 45 -10.22 -6.74 1.30
N TRP A 46 -9.20 -6.33 0.55
CA TRP A 46 -8.42 -7.21 -0.31
C TRP A 46 -7.80 -8.38 0.48
N SER A 47 -7.93 -9.60 -0.03
CA SER A 47 -7.45 -10.83 0.64
C SER A 47 -5.94 -11.04 0.54
N LYS A 48 -5.26 -10.40 -0.43
CA LYS A 48 -3.85 -10.61 -0.76
C LYS A 48 -3.04 -9.35 -0.44
N PRO A 49 -2.75 -9.03 0.83
CA PRO A 49 -2.09 -7.78 1.24
C PRO A 49 -0.70 -7.60 0.63
N ASP A 50 -0.02 -8.70 0.29
CA ASP A 50 1.30 -8.69 -0.35
C ASP A 50 1.24 -8.48 -1.87
N ASN A 51 0.04 -8.58 -2.48
CA ASN A 51 -0.16 -8.37 -3.91
C ASN A 51 -1.11 -7.19 -4.17
N ILE A 52 -0.51 -6.00 -4.24
CA ILE A 52 -1.19 -4.74 -4.51
C ILE A 52 -1.03 -4.26 -5.97
N ALA A 53 -0.32 -5.00 -6.81
CA ALA A 53 -0.09 -4.65 -8.21
C ALA A 53 -1.39 -4.33 -8.99
N PRO A 54 -2.53 -5.05 -8.79
CA PRO A 54 -3.80 -4.71 -9.43
C PRO A 54 -4.30 -3.29 -9.17
N PHE A 55 -3.85 -2.65 -8.08
CA PHE A 55 -4.25 -1.29 -7.71
C PHE A 55 -3.28 -0.20 -8.17
N ILE A 56 -2.05 -0.56 -8.56
CA ILE A 56 -1.02 0.40 -8.98
C ILE A 56 -0.83 0.38 -10.49
N GLU A 57 -0.86 -0.80 -11.11
CA GLU A 57 -0.45 -1.00 -12.50
C GLU A 57 -1.61 -0.89 -13.49
N ARG A 58 -2.85 -0.80 -12.99
CA ARG A 58 -4.07 -0.73 -13.79
C ARG A 58 -4.67 0.67 -13.78
N PRO A 59 -5.38 1.08 -14.85
CA PRO A 59 -6.17 2.30 -14.84
C PRO A 59 -7.17 2.34 -13.68
N LEU A 60 -7.50 3.54 -13.18
CA LEU A 60 -8.46 3.74 -12.08
C LEU A 60 -9.83 3.08 -12.36
N THR A 61 -10.22 3.00 -13.63
CA THR A 61 -11.50 2.41 -14.06
C THR A 61 -11.54 0.88 -13.99
N SER A 62 -10.41 0.21 -13.78
CA SER A 62 -10.30 -1.25 -13.69
C SER A 62 -9.71 -1.73 -12.36
N LEU A 63 -9.77 -0.86 -11.34
CA LEU A 63 -9.42 -1.24 -9.98
C LEU A 63 -10.40 -2.30 -9.45
N PRO A 64 -9.91 -3.29 -8.68
CA PRO A 64 -10.78 -4.20 -7.95
C PRO A 64 -11.74 -3.44 -7.03
N ALA A 65 -12.96 -3.94 -6.90
CA ALA A 65 -13.97 -3.45 -5.96
C ALA A 65 -13.65 -3.90 -4.52
N ALA A 66 -12.47 -3.52 -4.02
CA ALA A 66 -11.98 -3.89 -2.70
C ALA A 66 -11.03 -2.82 -2.14
N ALA A 67 -10.93 -2.72 -0.82
CA ALA A 67 -9.97 -1.85 -0.16
C ALA A 67 -8.58 -2.52 -0.20
N PRO A 68 -7.57 -1.95 -0.88
CA PRO A 68 -6.29 -2.62 -1.15
C PRO A 68 -5.48 -2.96 0.09
N SER A 69 -5.57 -2.17 1.17
CA SER A 69 -4.74 -2.38 2.35
C SER A 69 -5.38 -1.78 3.61
N ILE A 70 -6.11 -2.62 4.36
CA ILE A 70 -6.61 -2.30 5.70
C ILE A 70 -6.02 -3.32 6.67
N VAL A 71 -4.85 -3.02 7.22
CA VAL A 71 -4.06 -3.95 8.05
C VAL A 71 -4.78 -4.40 9.33
N ASN A 72 -5.76 -3.61 9.80
CA ASN A 72 -6.56 -3.89 10.99
C ASN A 72 -8.00 -4.32 10.66
N ALA A 73 -8.27 -4.83 9.46
CA ALA A 73 -9.61 -5.22 8.99
C ALA A 73 -10.39 -6.08 9.99
N LYS A 74 -9.73 -7.10 10.56
CA LYS A 74 -10.32 -8.00 11.57
C LYS A 74 -10.77 -7.26 12.84
N GLN A 75 -9.98 -6.29 13.31
CA GLN A 75 -10.31 -5.50 14.50
C GLN A 75 -11.46 -4.52 14.23
N LEU A 76 -11.59 -4.07 12.98
CA LEU A 76 -12.67 -3.21 12.52
C LEU A 76 -13.94 -3.98 12.12
N GLY A 77 -13.92 -5.32 12.14
CA GLY A 77 -15.04 -6.16 11.72
C GLY A 77 -15.35 -6.06 10.22
N LEU A 78 -14.36 -5.71 9.40
CA LEU A 78 -14.53 -5.59 7.95
C LEU A 78 -14.46 -6.96 7.27
N THR A 79 -15.32 -7.17 6.29
CA THR A 79 -15.33 -8.36 5.44
C THR A 79 -14.08 -8.41 4.57
N ILE A 80 -13.44 -9.57 4.46
CA ILE A 80 -12.33 -9.82 3.53
C ILE A 80 -12.92 -10.39 2.24
N ALA A 81 -12.44 -9.96 1.08
CA ALA A 81 -12.87 -10.43 -0.22
C ALA A 81 -12.58 -11.93 -0.36
N ASP A 82 -13.47 -12.66 -1.00
CA ASP A 82 -13.23 -14.06 -1.34
C ASP A 82 -12.14 -14.16 -2.43
N ASP A 83 -11.29 -15.18 -2.34
CA ASP A 83 -10.28 -15.46 -3.36
C ASP A 83 -10.96 -16.00 -4.63
N GLU A 84 -11.34 -15.12 -5.56
CA GLU A 84 -11.53 -15.50 -6.98
C GLU A 84 -10.18 -15.79 -7.67
#